data_AF-A0A819JQV7-F1
#
_entry.id   AF-A0A819JQV7-F1
#
_cell.length_a   1.000
_cell.length_b   1.000
_cell.length_c   1.000
_cell.angle_alpha   90.00
_cell.angle_beta   90.00
_cell.angle_gamma   90.00
#
_symmetry.space_group_name_H-M   'P 1'
#
loop_
_entity.id
_entity.type
_entity.pdbx_description
1 polymer ?
#
loop_
_entity_poly.entity_id
_entity_poly.type
_entity_poly.pdbx_seq_one_letter_code
_entity_poly.pdbx_strand_id
1 'polypeptide(L)'
;MTALAAAFDDDNVSKGNSKVYMKQQGKVIKFYYEMANQDPENSDNSMSDLNSKMFDNKVFTLNIEFPYDVISSNATSQVGRKLTWVRPMTVISKPGSKEIFEAELKK
;
A
#
# COMPACT_ATOMS: atom_id res chain seq x y z
N MET A 1 12.70 8.81 29.12
CA MET A 1 11.59 8.30 28.27
C MET A 1 11.22 9.42 27.31
N THR A 2 11.67 9.32 26.06
CA THR A 2 11.43 10.35 25.05
C THR A 2 10.45 9.76 24.05
N ALA A 3 9.22 10.27 24.04
CA ALA A 3 8.25 9.95 23.02
C ALA A 3 8.69 10.63 21.72
N LEU A 4 9.08 9.83 20.72
CA LEU A 4 9.25 10.32 19.37
C LEU A 4 7.87 10.29 18.69
N ALA A 5 7.09 11.34 18.94
CA ALA A 5 5.98 11.68 18.07
C ALA A 5 6.60 12.30 16.81
N ALA A 6 6.76 11.50 15.75
CA ALA A 6 6.89 12.06 14.42
C ALA A 6 5.52 12.62 14.07
N ALA A 7 5.32 13.92 14.30
CA ALA A 7 4.28 14.67 13.67
C ALA A 7 4.56 14.59 12.16
N PHE A 8 3.75 13.80 11.46
CA PHE A 8 3.62 13.95 10.02
C PHE A 8 2.71 15.15 9.85
N ASP A 9 3.33 16.27 9.46
CA ASP A 9 2.63 17.51 9.16
C ASP A 9 1.46 17.24 8.23
N ASP A 10 0.34 17.83 8.64
CA ASP A 10 -0.95 17.90 7.96
C ASP A 10 -0.82 18.86 6.77
N ASP A 11 0.00 18.49 5.78
CA ASP A 11 0.05 19.19 4.52
C ASP A 11 -0.57 18.32 3.42
N ASN A 12 -1.72 18.80 3.02
CA ASN A 12 -2.69 18.33 2.05
C ASN A 12 -2.05 18.03 0.66
N VAL A 13 -1.36 16.90 0.50
CA VAL A 13 -0.95 16.38 -0.81
C VAL A 13 -2.07 15.51 -1.38
N SER A 14 -3.19 16.16 -1.68
CA SER A 14 -4.29 15.60 -2.47
C SER A 14 -3.87 15.51 -3.95
N LYS A 15 -3.15 14.46 -4.35
CA LYS A 15 -3.15 13.93 -5.74
C LYS A 15 -2.96 12.40 -5.85
N GLY A 16 -3.42 11.68 -4.83
CA GLY A 16 -3.60 10.23 -4.86
C GLY A 16 -4.08 9.76 -3.50
N ASN A 17 -5.24 9.11 -3.42
CA ASN A 17 -5.85 8.66 -2.15
C ASN A 17 -5.14 7.45 -1.55
N SER A 18 -3.81 7.43 -1.55
CA SER A 18 -3.04 6.41 -0.86
C SER A 18 -3.00 6.75 0.63
N LYS A 19 -3.49 5.84 1.48
CA LYS A 19 -3.45 6.02 2.94
C LYS A 19 -2.39 5.11 3.52
N VAL A 20 -1.40 5.69 4.18
CA VAL A 20 -0.43 4.94 5.00
C VAL A 20 -0.75 5.21 6.46
N TYR A 21 -0.89 4.16 7.27
CA TYR A 21 -0.90 4.33 8.72
C TYR A 21 -0.03 3.29 9.41
N MET A 22 0.59 3.73 10.51
CA MET A 22 1.32 2.87 11.42
C MET A 22 0.86 3.17 12.84
N LYS A 23 0.26 2.19 13.51
CA LYS A 23 -0.31 2.35 14.85
C LYS A 23 0.34 1.40 15.83
N GLN A 24 0.88 1.94 16.91
CA GLN A 24 1.37 1.12 18.02
C GLN A 24 0.22 0.76 18.97
N GLN A 25 0.12 -0.52 19.32
CA GLN A 25 -0.80 -1.06 20.31
C GLN A 25 -0.02 -1.95 21.28
N GLY A 26 0.39 -1.38 22.41
CA GLY A 26 1.25 -2.09 23.38
C GLY A 26 2.60 -2.47 22.77
N LYS A 27 2.87 -3.77 22.68
CA LYS A 27 4.08 -4.37 22.10
C LYS A 27 3.95 -4.72 20.61
N VAL A 28 2.80 -4.41 20.00
CA VAL A 28 2.53 -4.68 18.58
C VAL A 28 2.47 -3.36 17.82
N ILE A 29 3.05 -3.35 16.62
CA ILE A 29 2.93 -2.24 15.67
C ILE A 29 2.12 -2.75 14.48
N LYS A 30 1.01 -2.09 14.16
CA LYS A 30 0.17 -2.40 13.00
C LYS A 30 0.53 -1.45 11.86
N PHE A 31 1.00 -2.00 10.76
CA PHE A 31 1.24 -1.31 9.50
C PHE A 31 0.07 -1.56 8.56
N TYR A 32 -0.35 -0.50 7.86
CA TYR A 32 -1.34 -0.57 6.80
C TYR A 32 -1.03 0.46 5.73
N TYR A 33 -1.18 0.02 4.50
CA TYR A 33 -1.11 0.84 3.32
C TYR A 33 -2.29 0.48 2.42
N GLU A 34 -3.11 1.48 2.09
CA GLU A 34 -4.19 1.37 1.13
C GLU A 34 -3.83 2.15 -0.12
N MET A 35 -3.86 1.46 -1.25
CA MET A 35 -3.76 2.06 -2.57
C MET A 35 -5.16 2.08 -3.17
N ALA A 36 -5.72 3.27 -3.34
CA ALA A 36 -7.02 3.48 -3.96
C ALA A 36 -6.84 4.10 -5.34
N ASN A 37 -7.43 3.48 -6.36
CA ASN A 37 -7.53 4.08 -7.68
C ASN A 37 -8.91 4.73 -7.82
N GLN A 38 -8.95 6.06 -7.83
CA GLN A 38 -10.21 6.79 -7.97
C GLN A 38 -10.78 6.58 -9.36
N ASP A 39 -12.10 6.53 -9.44
CA ASP A 39 -12.80 6.63 -10.71
C ASP A 39 -12.56 8.04 -11.26
N PRO A 40 -11.92 8.23 -12.42
CA PRO A 40 -11.83 9.54 -13.01
C PRO A 40 -13.24 9.93 -13.49
N GLU A 41 -13.90 10.82 -12.74
CA GLU A 41 -15.05 11.56 -13.24
C GLU A 41 -14.61 12.26 -14.56
N ASN A 42 -15.04 11.71 -15.70
CA ASN A 42 -14.68 12.11 -17.07
C ASN A 42 -13.32 11.66 -17.64
N SER A 43 -12.94 10.39 -17.52
CA SER A 43 -11.94 9.83 -18.46
C SER A 43 -12.61 9.30 -19.71
N ASP A 44 -12.25 9.87 -20.87
CA ASP A 44 -12.58 9.32 -22.19
C ASP A 44 -12.21 7.83 -22.25
N ASN A 45 -13.17 6.97 -22.59
CA ASN A 45 -13.06 5.51 -22.54
C ASN A 45 -11.98 4.92 -23.49
N SER A 46 -11.45 5.71 -24.42
CA SER A 46 -10.47 5.23 -25.41
C SER A 46 -9.06 5.04 -24.84
N MET A 47 -8.69 5.77 -23.78
CA MET A 47 -7.34 5.71 -23.19
C MET A 47 -7.22 4.60 -22.12
N SER A 48 -8.33 4.24 -21.46
CA SER A 48 -8.35 3.20 -20.42
C SER A 48 -8.15 1.79 -20.99
N ASP A 49 -8.73 1.50 -22.15
CA ASP A 49 -8.56 0.24 -22.89
C ASP A 49 -7.15 0.08 -23.49
N LEU A 50 -6.49 1.19 -23.83
CA LEU A 50 -5.10 1.16 -24.30
C LEU A 50 -4.15 0.87 -23.11
N ASN A 51 -4.39 1.51 -21.96
CA ASN A 51 -3.63 1.28 -20.74
C ASN A 51 -3.81 -0.16 -20.22
N SER A 52 -5.04 -0.67 -20.18
CA SER A 52 -5.30 -2.04 -19.69
C SER A 52 -4.52 -3.09 -20.50
N LYS A 53 -4.42 -2.92 -21.83
CA LYS A 53 -3.61 -3.79 -22.70
C LYS A 53 -2.10 -3.60 -22.54
N MET A 54 -1.61 -2.40 -22.26
CA MET A 54 -0.18 -2.14 -22.04
C MET A 54 0.35 -2.59 -20.68
N PHE A 55 -0.53 -2.71 -19.69
CA PHE A 55 -0.24 -3.21 -18.35
C PHE A 55 -0.70 -4.66 -18.13
N ASP A 56 -1.28 -5.28 -19.16
CA ASP A 56 -1.64 -6.69 -19.13
C ASP A 56 -0.37 -7.53 -18.88
N ASN A 57 -0.46 -8.46 -17.93
CA ASN A 57 0.66 -9.23 -17.36
C ASN A 57 1.74 -8.46 -16.58
N LYS A 58 1.62 -7.14 -16.37
CA LYS A 58 2.55 -6.42 -15.48
C LYS A 58 2.11 -6.55 -14.02
N VAL A 59 3.08 -6.67 -13.13
CA VAL A 59 2.86 -6.74 -11.68
C VAL A 59 3.45 -5.53 -10.98
N PHE A 60 2.69 -4.99 -10.04
CA PHE A 60 3.20 -4.09 -9.02
C PHE A 60 3.84 -4.92 -7.91
N THR A 61 5.05 -4.56 -7.51
CA THR A 61 5.75 -5.19 -6.40
C THR A 61 6.11 -4.15 -5.35
N LEU A 62 5.61 -4.33 -4.13
CA LEU A 62 5.97 -3.54 -2.97
C LEU A 62 6.90 -4.36 -2.08
N ASN A 63 8.08 -3.82 -1.78
CA ASN A 63 9.04 -4.42 -0.87
C ASN A 63 9.28 -3.49 0.30
N ILE A 64 9.03 -3.97 1.52
CA ILE A 64 9.30 -3.21 2.75
C ILE A 64 10.12 -4.08 3.69
N GLU A 65 11.23 -3.55 4.18
CA GLU A 65 12.00 -4.15 5.27
C GLU A 65 11.66 -3.40 6.56
N PHE A 66 11.10 -4.13 7.52
CA PHE A 66 10.72 -3.57 8.80
C PHE A 66 11.89 -3.67 9.80
N PRO A 67 12.03 -2.70 10.72
CA PRO A 67 13.05 -2.77 11.77
C PRO A 67 12.72 -3.84 12.83
N TYR A 68 11.49 -4.34 12.84
CA TYR A 68 10.91 -5.25 13.84
C TYR A 68 10.54 -6.60 13.23
N ASP A 69 10.42 -7.62 14.08
CA ASP A 69 9.98 -8.95 13.65
C ASP A 69 8.52 -8.92 13.20
N VAL A 70 8.23 -9.57 12.06
CA VAL A 70 6.86 -9.66 11.54
C VAL A 70 6.14 -10.80 12.26
N ILE A 71 5.02 -10.48 12.89
CA ILE A 71 4.09 -11.42 13.54
C ILE A 71 3.15 -12.01 12.50
N SER A 72 2.56 -11.15 11.67
CA SER A 72 1.59 -11.52 10.64
C SER A 72 1.63 -10.50 9.49
N SER A 73 1.25 -10.91 8.29
CA SER A 73 1.07 -10.01 7.15
C SER A 73 0.21 -10.64 6.07
N ASN A 74 -0.31 -9.82 5.15
CA ASN A 74 -0.93 -10.28 3.91
C ASN A 74 0.03 -10.25 2.70
N ALA A 75 1.35 -10.33 2.98
CA ALA A 75 2.39 -10.34 1.96
C ALA A 75 2.36 -11.61 1.11
N THR A 76 2.75 -11.47 -0.16
CA THR A 76 2.91 -12.62 -1.07
C THR A 76 4.09 -13.49 -0.64
N SER A 77 5.14 -12.89 -0.08
CA SER A 77 6.26 -13.61 0.51
C SER A 77 6.94 -12.82 1.63
N GLN A 78 7.66 -13.54 2.48
CA GLN A 78 8.40 -12.99 3.62
C GLN A 78 9.78 -13.64 3.72
N VAL A 79 10.81 -12.82 3.94
CA VAL A 79 12.17 -13.26 4.26
C VAL A 79 12.64 -12.50 5.49
N GLY A 80 12.57 -13.14 6.66
CA GLY A 80 12.86 -12.50 7.94
C GLY A 80 11.91 -11.31 8.19
N ARG A 81 12.47 -10.09 8.20
CA ARG A 81 11.76 -8.82 8.40
C ARG A 81 11.37 -8.12 7.09
N LYS A 82 11.69 -8.72 5.96
CA LYS A 82 11.38 -8.19 4.63
C LYS A 82 10.09 -8.83 4.11
N LEU A 83 9.12 -7.98 3.78
CA LEU A 83 7.85 -8.36 3.20
C LEU A 83 7.78 -7.92 1.73
N THR A 84 7.28 -8.82 0.90
CA THR A 84 7.08 -8.58 -0.53
C THR A 84 5.62 -8.85 -0.89
N TRP A 85 4.94 -7.82 -1.37
CA TRP A 85 3.61 -7.93 -1.96
C TRP A 85 3.72 -7.85 -3.47
N VAL A 86 3.06 -8.77 -4.15
CA VAL A 86 2.94 -8.79 -5.61
C VAL A 86 1.46 -8.70 -5.96
N ARG A 87 1.09 -7.72 -6.77
CA ARG A 87 -0.29 -7.50 -7.22
C ARG A 87 -0.31 -7.27 -8.73
N PRO A 88 -1.23 -7.89 -9.48
CA PRO A 88 -1.40 -7.59 -10.89
C PRO A 88 -1.75 -6.12 -11.07
N MET A 89 -1.11 -5.44 -12.02
CA MET A 89 -1.44 -4.05 -12.35
C MET A 89 -2.90 -3.91 -12.76
N THR A 90 -3.49 -4.93 -13.40
CA THR A 90 -4.91 -4.98 -13.79
C THR A 90 -5.87 -4.85 -12.61
N VAL A 91 -5.47 -5.28 -11.41
CA VAL A 91 -6.28 -5.15 -10.19
C VAL A 91 -6.18 -3.74 -9.64
N ILE A 92 -4.98 -3.19 -9.57
CA ILE A 92 -4.70 -1.85 -9.03
C ILE A 92 -5.16 -0.74 -9.97
N SER A 93 -5.06 -0.95 -11.28
CA SER A 93 -5.39 0.06 -12.30
C SER A 93 -6.88 0.11 -12.62
N LYS A 94 -7.70 -0.80 -12.04
CA LYS A 94 -9.14 -0.78 -12.26
C LYS A 94 -9.74 0.43 -11.52
N PRO A 95 -10.55 1.28 -12.17
CA PRO A 95 -11.25 2.36 -11.49
C PRO A 95 -12.08 1.84 -10.32
N GLY A 96 -12.02 2.54 -9.18
CA GLY A 96 -12.72 2.15 -7.95
C GLY A 96 -12.09 0.99 -7.18
N SER A 97 -10.97 0.42 -7.65
CA SER A 97 -10.25 -0.62 -6.92
C SER A 97 -9.54 -0.09 -5.67
N LYS A 98 -9.40 -0.99 -4.69
CA LYS A 98 -8.66 -0.75 -3.45
C LYS A 98 -7.81 -1.96 -3.13
N GLU A 99 -6.52 -1.74 -2.99
CA GLU A 99 -5.59 -2.77 -2.54
C GLU A 99 -5.04 -2.39 -1.17
N ILE A 100 -5.06 -3.37 -0.26
CA ILE A 100 -4.60 -3.20 1.12
C ILE A 100 -3.35 -4.06 1.33
N PHE A 101 -2.35 -3.45 1.94
CA PHE A 101 -1.09 -4.07 2.31
C PHE A 101 -0.90 -3.87 3.82
N GLU A 102 -0.90 -4.94 4.59
CA GLU A 102 -0.91 -4.88 6.05
C GLU A 102 0.09 -5.85 6.68
N ALA A 103 0.62 -5.45 7.83
CA ALA A 103 1.51 -6.26 8.64
C ALA A 103 1.38 -5.91 10.13
N GLU A 104 1.53 -6.91 10.99
CA GLU A 104 1.70 -6.74 12.43
C GLU A 104 3.14 -7.08 12.80
N LEU A 105 3.78 -6.18 13.57
CA LEU A 105 5.18 -6.27 13.94
C LEU A 105 5.33 -6.32 15.46
N LYS A 106 6.36 -6.99 15.93
CA LYS A 106 6.73 -7.09 17.35
C LYS A 106 7.77 -6.03 17.70
N LYS A 107 7.39 -5.09 18.57
CA LYS A 107 8.29 -4.02 19.04
C LYS A 107 9.41 -4.55 19.94
#